data_AF-A0A949HQK0-F1
#
_entry.id   AF-A0A949HQK0-F1
#
_cell.length_a   1.000
_cell.length_b   1.000
_cell.length_c   1.000
_cell.angle_alpha   90.00
_cell.angle_beta   90.00
_cell.angle_gamma   90.00
#
_symmetry.space_group_name_H-M   'P 1'
#
loop_
_entity.id
_entity.type
_entity.pdbx_description
1 polymer ?
#
loop_
_entity_poly.entity_id
_entity_poly.type
_entity_poly.pdbx_seq_one_letter_code
_entity_poly.pdbx_strand_id
1 'polypeptide(L)'
;QLHHIRAQWHRGNLPGNDSWQPPMVGGDPDSKVDKIKADLDKFVKELEKAKSPAEIEQLERKVAQQKAWLTDQVDAARFGYVEKSFGNRTISAMEELIRWRLFDRTGAGLMGELGSHQLDAATIFCTALRNDGKKAHPLTVHAVGGRHIFPADRDAEDHVYCTYEFPGPEYSEKFDLGYRQSGGLKGVPSYEQDPNKKIVVTYSSINGNGYGGYGEIVMGTKGTLVLEKEQEVMLYAKSDTSAAAGVKAAGSGYALDTQASGGASSPVSKAAAAAGPVSRGYTEEIEHWAYCIRNNSKENRPRCYPEVAMADAIIALTTNVALKKAAEGGPGYVKFQESWFDVNSDDTPDGSSVAEEMQRLKEFQIPT
;
A
#
# COMPACT_ATOMS: atom_id res chain seq x y z
N GLN A 1 25.51 2.41 -4.58
CA GLN A 1 25.03 2.17 -3.20
C GLN A 1 23.64 2.75 -3.10
N LEU A 2 22.66 1.96 -2.65
CA LEU A 2 21.34 2.46 -2.29
C LEU A 2 21.44 3.15 -0.92
N HIS A 3 20.79 4.29 -0.77
CA HIS A 3 20.79 5.02 0.51
C HIS A 3 19.44 5.62 0.87
N HIS A 4 18.54 5.82 -0.11
CA HIS A 4 17.23 6.39 0.17
C HIS A 4 16.16 5.90 -0.80
N ILE A 5 14.95 5.69 -0.31
CA ILE A 5 13.76 5.43 -1.11
C ILE A 5 12.68 6.42 -0.66
N ARG A 6 12.01 7.06 -1.62
CA ARG A 6 10.76 7.77 -1.37
C ARG A 6 9.62 6.97 -1.96
N ALA A 7 8.69 6.55 -1.13
CA ALA A 7 7.48 5.86 -1.55
C ALA A 7 6.29 6.77 -1.30
N GLN A 8 5.25 6.64 -2.12
CA GLN A 8 4.04 7.43 -1.94
C GLN A 8 2.81 6.65 -2.36
N TRP A 9 1.66 7.04 -1.79
CA TRP A 9 0.34 6.68 -2.28
C TRP A 9 -0.63 7.84 -2.06
N HIS A 10 -0.78 8.69 -3.06
CA HIS A 10 -1.65 9.86 -2.98
C HIS A 10 -2.96 9.63 -3.76
N ARG A 11 -4.09 10.02 -3.17
CA ARG A 11 -5.42 9.83 -3.74
C ARG A 11 -6.19 11.14 -3.80
N GLY A 12 -7.08 11.23 -4.79
CA GLY A 12 -8.03 12.34 -4.93
C GLY A 12 -9.27 12.22 -4.04
N ASN A 13 -9.24 11.39 -3.00
CA ASN A 13 -10.38 11.26 -2.08
C ASN A 13 -10.57 12.56 -1.32
N LEU A 14 -11.75 13.15 -1.43
CA LEU A 14 -12.10 14.43 -0.81
C LEU A 14 -13.35 14.25 0.06
N PRO A 15 -13.60 15.11 1.06
CA PRO A 15 -14.88 15.16 1.74
C PRO A 15 -16.04 15.27 0.74
N GLY A 16 -17.02 14.37 0.85
CA GLY A 16 -18.15 14.27 -0.09
C GLY A 16 -17.87 13.53 -1.40
N ASN A 17 -16.62 13.15 -1.67
CA ASN A 17 -16.23 12.30 -2.79
C ASN A 17 -15.15 11.30 -2.33
N ASP A 18 -15.47 10.55 -1.28
CA ASP A 18 -14.58 9.59 -0.68
C ASP A 18 -14.98 8.16 -1.06
N SER A 19 -14.05 7.43 -1.65
CA SER A 19 -14.29 6.04 -2.04
C SER A 19 -14.46 5.11 -0.83
N TRP A 20 -14.04 5.53 0.37
CA TRP A 20 -14.27 4.81 1.61
C TRP A 20 -15.63 5.09 2.25
N GLN A 21 -16.45 5.96 1.64
CA GLN A 21 -17.83 6.24 2.05
C GLN A 21 -18.82 5.78 0.98
N PRO A 22 -18.95 4.45 0.75
CA PRO A 22 -20.04 3.96 -0.06
C PRO A 22 -21.41 4.34 0.54
N PRO A 23 -22.44 4.50 -0.30
CA PRO A 23 -23.76 4.91 0.14
C PRO A 23 -24.44 3.83 0.98
N MET A 24 -25.24 4.27 1.95
CA MET A 24 -26.01 3.42 2.85
C MET A 24 -27.33 2.96 2.21
N VAL A 25 -27.72 1.71 2.47
CA VAL A 25 -29.05 1.20 2.15
C VAL A 25 -30.10 1.96 2.97
N GLY A 26 -31.11 2.52 2.30
CA GLY A 26 -32.11 3.40 2.93
C GLY A 26 -31.70 4.87 3.00
N GLY A 27 -30.53 5.23 2.44
CA GLY A 27 -30.02 6.60 2.37
C GLY A 27 -28.98 6.93 3.44
N ASP A 28 -28.04 7.81 3.09
CA ASP A 28 -27.01 8.24 4.04
C ASP A 28 -27.61 9.18 5.10
N PRO A 29 -27.24 9.04 6.38
CA PRO A 29 -27.71 9.94 7.45
C PRO A 29 -27.45 11.43 7.18
N ASP A 30 -26.37 11.73 6.44
CA ASP A 30 -25.94 13.09 6.11
C ASP A 30 -26.45 13.58 4.75
N SER A 31 -27.23 12.76 4.01
CA SER A 31 -27.76 13.08 2.69
C SER A 31 -29.28 13.05 2.68
N LYS A 32 -29.88 14.00 1.95
CA LYS A 32 -31.33 13.97 1.65
C LYS A 32 -31.68 13.05 0.48
N VAL A 33 -30.67 12.49 -0.19
CA VAL A 33 -30.83 11.67 -1.38
C VAL A 33 -30.36 10.26 -1.07
N ASP A 34 -31.25 9.28 -1.25
CA ASP A 34 -30.87 7.88 -1.34
C ASP A 34 -30.13 7.66 -2.66
N LYS A 35 -28.80 7.59 -2.58
CA LYS A 35 -27.92 7.50 -3.75
C LYS A 35 -28.11 6.19 -4.52
N ILE A 36 -28.33 5.09 -3.82
CA ILE A 36 -28.50 3.75 -4.43
C ILE A 36 -29.78 3.76 -5.27
N LYS A 37 -30.88 4.27 -4.70
CA LYS A 37 -32.15 4.42 -5.41
C LYS A 37 -32.05 5.41 -6.58
N ALA A 38 -31.43 6.56 -6.36
CA ALA A 38 -31.24 7.57 -7.41
C ALA A 38 -30.43 7.01 -8.60
N ASP A 39 -29.39 6.22 -8.32
CA ASP A 39 -28.61 5.55 -9.36
C ASP A 39 -29.40 4.45 -10.07
N LEU A 40 -30.20 3.66 -9.36
CA LEU A 40 -31.09 2.68 -9.97
C LEU A 40 -32.07 3.35 -10.95
N ASP A 41 -32.77 4.40 -10.51
CA ASP A 41 -33.72 5.15 -11.35
C ASP A 41 -33.04 5.74 -12.58
N LYS A 42 -31.80 6.22 -12.43
CA LYS A 42 -30.97 6.71 -13.53
C LYS A 42 -30.62 5.60 -14.51
N PHE A 43 -30.08 4.48 -14.04
CA PHE A 43 -29.63 3.38 -14.89
C PHE A 43 -30.78 2.70 -15.62
N VAL A 44 -31.98 2.61 -15.01
CA VAL A 44 -33.19 2.13 -15.69
C VAL A 44 -33.56 3.05 -16.85
N LYS A 45 -33.56 4.37 -16.65
CA LYS A 45 -33.84 5.35 -17.72
C LYS A 45 -32.79 5.35 -18.83
N GLU A 46 -31.53 5.10 -18.48
CA GLU A 46 -30.44 4.95 -19.46
C GLU A 46 -30.62 3.65 -20.25
N LEU A 47 -30.99 2.54 -19.59
CA LEU A 47 -31.23 1.24 -20.21
C LEU A 47 -32.38 1.30 -21.23
N GLU A 48 -33.48 1.99 -20.92
CA GLU A 48 -34.60 2.21 -21.84
C GLU A 48 -34.19 2.95 -23.14
N LYS A 49 -33.11 3.74 -23.08
CA LYS A 49 -32.61 4.55 -24.20
C LYS A 49 -31.41 3.91 -24.90
N ALA A 50 -30.80 2.90 -24.30
CA ALA A 50 -29.61 2.24 -24.79
C ALA A 50 -29.90 1.52 -26.10
N LYS A 51 -28.97 1.60 -27.05
CA LYS A 51 -29.15 1.05 -28.41
C LYS A 51 -28.14 -0.03 -28.76
N SER A 52 -26.95 0.03 -28.17
CA SER A 52 -25.90 -0.94 -28.48
C SER A 52 -25.99 -2.15 -27.52
N PRO A 53 -25.78 -3.38 -28.00
CA PRO A 53 -25.80 -4.57 -27.15
C PRO A 53 -24.83 -4.48 -25.96
N ALA A 54 -23.64 -3.91 -26.15
CA ALA A 54 -22.64 -3.77 -25.10
C ALA A 54 -23.08 -2.77 -24.00
N GLU A 55 -23.70 -1.66 -24.38
CA GLU A 55 -24.24 -0.68 -23.43
C GLU A 55 -25.41 -1.26 -22.64
N ILE A 56 -26.32 -1.98 -23.33
CA ILE A 56 -27.45 -2.68 -22.70
C ILE A 56 -26.94 -3.66 -21.65
N GLU A 57 -25.99 -4.53 -22.01
CA GLU A 57 -25.43 -5.51 -21.08
C GLU A 57 -24.77 -4.86 -19.86
N GLN A 58 -24.01 -3.78 -20.06
CA GLN A 58 -23.39 -3.03 -18.96
C GLN A 58 -24.44 -2.39 -18.03
N LEU A 59 -25.50 -1.82 -18.59
CA LEU A 59 -26.57 -1.18 -17.82
C LEU A 59 -27.44 -2.21 -17.10
N GLU A 60 -27.74 -3.36 -17.71
CA GLU A 60 -28.42 -4.47 -17.05
C GLU A 60 -27.65 -4.94 -15.82
N ARG A 61 -26.33 -5.08 -15.93
CA ARG A 61 -25.46 -5.43 -14.79
C ARG A 61 -25.51 -4.37 -13.69
N LYS A 62 -25.45 -3.07 -14.04
CA LYS A 62 -25.56 -1.97 -13.06
C LYS A 62 -26.92 -1.94 -12.37
N VAL A 63 -28.01 -2.13 -13.13
CA VAL A 63 -29.38 -2.21 -12.58
C VAL A 63 -29.51 -3.41 -11.64
N ALA A 64 -29.01 -4.58 -12.03
CA ALA A 64 -29.02 -5.77 -11.19
C ALA A 64 -28.22 -5.55 -9.90
N GLN A 65 -27.04 -4.94 -10.00
CA GLN A 65 -26.22 -4.58 -8.85
C GLN A 65 -26.95 -3.65 -7.88
N GLN A 66 -27.56 -2.56 -8.36
CA GLN A 66 -28.28 -1.64 -7.48
C GLN A 66 -29.54 -2.25 -6.86
N LYS A 67 -30.24 -3.12 -7.60
CA LYS A 67 -31.38 -3.88 -7.04
C LYS A 67 -30.93 -4.80 -5.91
N ALA A 68 -29.82 -5.52 -6.09
CA ALA A 68 -29.25 -6.37 -5.04
C ALA A 68 -28.82 -5.53 -3.83
N TRP A 69 -28.15 -4.41 -4.06
CA TRP A 69 -27.69 -3.52 -3.00
C TRP A 69 -28.84 -2.96 -2.15
N LEU A 70 -29.98 -2.61 -2.75
CA LEU A 70 -31.18 -2.19 -2.01
C LEU A 70 -31.76 -3.28 -1.09
N THR A 71 -31.42 -4.54 -1.34
CA THR A 71 -31.86 -5.68 -0.51
C THR A 71 -30.83 -6.11 0.53
N ASP A 72 -29.64 -5.49 0.55
CA ASP A 72 -28.59 -5.82 1.51
C ASP A 72 -28.98 -5.35 2.92
N GLN A 73 -29.52 -6.30 3.69
CA GLN A 73 -29.88 -6.10 5.08
C GLN A 73 -29.28 -7.22 5.93
N VAL A 74 -28.54 -6.83 6.96
CA VAL A 74 -27.95 -7.73 7.93
C VAL A 74 -27.96 -7.06 9.29
N ASP A 75 -28.15 -7.84 10.36
CA ASP A 75 -27.91 -7.37 11.71
C ASP A 75 -26.40 -7.40 11.99
N ALA A 76 -25.72 -6.32 11.61
CA ALA A 76 -24.27 -6.20 11.70
C ALA A 76 -23.76 -6.38 13.14
N ALA A 77 -24.56 -6.05 14.16
CA ALA A 77 -24.16 -6.20 15.56
C ALA A 77 -23.87 -7.66 15.93
N ARG A 78 -24.57 -8.62 15.31
CA ARG A 78 -24.31 -10.06 15.50
C ARG A 78 -22.94 -10.51 15.01
N PHE A 79 -22.31 -9.73 14.13
CA PHE A 79 -21.01 -10.02 13.54
C PHE A 79 -19.88 -9.19 14.15
N GLY A 80 -20.12 -8.55 15.31
CA GLY A 80 -19.10 -7.82 16.07
C GLY A 80 -18.88 -6.38 15.64
N TYR A 81 -19.67 -5.87 14.68
CA TYR A 81 -19.74 -4.43 14.41
C TYR A 81 -20.51 -3.73 15.52
N VAL A 82 -20.18 -2.49 15.83
CA VAL A 82 -20.75 -1.80 17.00
C VAL A 82 -21.25 -0.41 16.64
N GLU A 83 -22.26 0.02 17.39
CA GLU A 83 -22.64 1.42 17.42
C GLU A 83 -21.61 2.22 18.22
N LYS A 84 -21.26 3.42 17.74
CA LYS A 84 -20.30 4.29 18.40
C LYS A 84 -20.57 5.77 18.10
N SER A 85 -20.14 6.63 19.01
CA SER A 85 -20.22 8.07 18.82
C SER A 85 -18.91 8.64 18.29
N PHE A 86 -18.99 9.40 17.21
CA PHE A 86 -17.90 10.17 16.62
C PHE A 86 -18.28 11.64 16.58
N GLY A 87 -17.64 12.46 17.41
CA GLY A 87 -18.01 13.85 17.60
C GLY A 87 -19.49 13.98 17.99
N ASN A 88 -20.29 14.63 17.15
CA ASN A 88 -21.72 14.84 17.38
C ASN A 88 -22.63 13.82 16.66
N ARG A 89 -22.05 12.76 16.09
CA ARG A 89 -22.77 11.78 15.27
C ARG A 89 -22.69 10.39 15.88
N THR A 90 -23.76 9.63 15.74
CA THR A 90 -23.78 8.19 16.00
C THR A 90 -23.56 7.43 14.70
N ILE A 91 -22.56 6.55 14.71
CA ILE A 91 -22.28 5.57 13.65
C ILE A 91 -22.93 4.27 14.09
N SER A 92 -23.87 3.75 13.30
CA SER A 92 -24.51 2.46 13.57
C SER A 92 -23.57 1.29 13.26
N ALA A 93 -23.84 0.11 13.83
CA ALA A 93 -23.12 -1.11 13.48
C ALA A 93 -23.19 -1.44 11.97
N MET A 94 -24.31 -1.13 11.33
CA MET A 94 -24.49 -1.33 9.89
C MET A 94 -23.64 -0.35 9.06
N GLU A 95 -23.57 0.91 9.48
CA GLU A 95 -22.70 1.89 8.83
C GLU A 95 -21.24 1.50 8.96
N GLU A 96 -20.85 0.98 10.12
CA GLU A 96 -19.50 0.50 10.31
C GLU A 96 -19.15 -0.69 9.42
N LEU A 97 -20.04 -1.65 9.26
CA LEU A 97 -19.84 -2.77 8.33
C LEU A 97 -19.64 -2.25 6.90
N ILE A 98 -20.51 -1.36 6.43
CA ILE A 98 -20.47 -0.84 5.06
C ILE A 98 -19.24 0.04 4.83
N ARG A 99 -18.88 0.86 5.82
CA ARG A 99 -17.79 1.85 5.76
C ARG A 99 -16.59 1.45 6.63
N TRP A 100 -16.31 0.15 6.72
CA TRP A 100 -15.31 -0.43 7.63
C TRP A 100 -13.90 0.16 7.49
N ARG A 101 -13.56 0.69 6.30
CA ARG A 101 -12.27 1.33 6.03
C ARG A 101 -12.07 2.64 6.79
N LEU A 102 -13.15 3.31 7.19
CA LEU A 102 -13.09 4.57 7.94
C LEU A 102 -12.66 4.37 9.39
N PHE A 103 -12.61 3.13 9.85
CA PHE A 103 -12.51 2.85 11.27
C PHE A 103 -11.27 2.05 11.63
N ASP A 104 -10.46 2.56 12.56
CA ASP A 104 -9.16 1.96 12.92
C ASP A 104 -9.28 0.48 13.29
N ARG A 105 -10.30 0.12 14.07
CA ARG A 105 -10.43 -1.28 14.51
C ARG A 105 -10.81 -2.25 13.39
N THR A 106 -11.45 -1.78 12.34
CA THR A 106 -11.92 -2.64 11.24
C THR A 106 -11.04 -2.52 10.00
N GLY A 107 -10.39 -1.37 9.79
CA GLY A 107 -9.59 -1.06 8.61
C GLY A 107 -8.11 -0.80 8.87
N ALA A 108 -7.69 -0.56 10.11
CA ALA A 108 -6.32 -0.18 10.47
C ALA A 108 -5.76 1.03 9.69
N GLY A 109 -6.64 1.92 9.25
CA GLY A 109 -6.30 3.17 8.58
C GLY A 109 -5.53 3.01 7.28
N LEU A 110 -4.84 4.08 6.88
CA LEU A 110 -4.07 4.10 5.62
C LEU A 110 -2.91 3.11 5.61
N MET A 111 -2.32 2.82 6.77
CA MET A 111 -1.22 1.86 6.86
C MET A 111 -1.69 0.42 6.64
N GLY A 112 -2.84 0.05 7.21
CA GLY A 112 -3.42 -1.28 7.03
C GLY A 112 -3.87 -1.53 5.59
N GLU A 113 -4.59 -0.58 4.99
CA GLU A 113 -5.15 -0.78 3.64
C GLU A 113 -4.08 -0.75 2.54
N LEU A 114 -3.25 0.30 2.50
CA LEU A 114 -2.38 0.59 1.34
C LEU A 114 -0.91 0.76 1.70
N GLY A 115 -0.63 1.21 2.92
CA GLY A 115 0.74 1.36 3.40
C GLY A 115 1.50 0.03 3.37
N SER A 116 0.85 -1.06 3.74
CA SER A 116 1.40 -2.43 3.67
C SER A 116 1.93 -2.77 2.27
N HIS A 117 1.11 -2.60 1.22
CA HIS A 117 1.50 -2.84 -0.17
C HIS A 117 2.65 -1.95 -0.62
N GLN A 118 2.54 -0.64 -0.38
CA GLN A 118 3.54 0.32 -0.85
C GLN A 118 4.89 0.16 -0.13
N LEU A 119 4.87 -0.30 1.12
CA LEU A 119 6.07 -0.61 1.88
C LEU A 119 6.67 -1.95 1.48
N ASP A 120 5.88 -2.99 1.18
CA ASP A 120 6.42 -4.22 0.60
C ASP A 120 7.14 -3.92 -0.73
N ALA A 121 6.48 -3.17 -1.62
CA ALA A 121 7.05 -2.74 -2.89
C ALA A 121 8.32 -1.90 -2.71
N ALA A 122 8.33 -0.93 -1.79
CA ALA A 122 9.52 -0.13 -1.52
C ALA A 122 10.66 -0.94 -0.88
N THR A 123 10.33 -1.90 -0.01
CA THR A 123 11.34 -2.68 0.72
C THR A 123 11.86 -3.88 -0.05
N ILE A 124 11.30 -4.20 -1.22
CA ILE A 124 11.88 -5.18 -2.14
C ILE A 124 13.32 -4.81 -2.53
N PHE A 125 13.62 -3.51 -2.66
CA PHE A 125 14.96 -3.01 -2.96
C PHE A 125 15.92 -3.21 -1.79
N CYS A 126 15.45 -3.04 -0.56
CA CYS A 126 16.24 -3.34 0.64
C CYS A 126 16.49 -4.85 0.75
N THR A 127 15.47 -5.66 0.49
CA THR A 127 15.53 -7.12 0.52
C THR A 127 16.48 -7.68 -0.54
N ALA A 128 16.45 -7.15 -1.76
CA ALA A 128 17.32 -7.55 -2.87
C ALA A 128 18.81 -7.32 -2.60
N LEU A 129 19.15 -6.48 -1.62
CA LEU A 129 20.52 -6.21 -1.22
C LEU A 129 21.04 -7.16 -0.13
N ARG A 130 20.18 -8.03 0.41
CA ARG A 130 20.56 -8.98 1.45
C ARG A 130 21.12 -10.25 0.83
N ASN A 131 22.20 -10.77 1.44
CA ASN A 131 22.84 -12.00 0.99
C ASN A 131 22.15 -13.28 1.51
N ASP A 132 21.29 -13.16 2.51
CA ASP A 132 20.61 -14.30 3.15
C ASP A 132 19.26 -14.64 2.52
N GLY A 133 18.82 -13.87 1.51
CA GLY A 133 17.56 -14.09 0.81
C GLY A 133 16.30 -13.88 1.65
N LYS A 134 16.42 -13.26 2.84
CA LYS A 134 15.28 -12.96 3.72
C LYS A 134 14.77 -11.54 3.48
N LYS A 135 13.50 -11.28 3.82
CA LYS A 135 12.92 -9.93 3.80
C LYS A 135 13.74 -9.00 4.71
N ALA A 136 13.94 -7.76 4.28
CA ALA A 136 14.56 -6.74 5.11
C ALA A 136 13.57 -6.26 6.19
N HIS A 137 14.00 -6.29 7.45
CA HIS A 137 13.26 -5.73 8.57
C HIS A 137 13.74 -4.29 8.87
N PRO A 138 12.84 -3.34 9.14
CA PRO A 138 13.23 -2.01 9.58
C PRO A 138 13.82 -2.06 11.00
N LEU A 139 14.72 -1.12 11.29
CA LEU A 139 15.28 -0.86 12.61
C LEU A 139 14.34 0.02 13.45
N THR A 140 13.82 1.07 12.81
CA THR A 140 12.97 2.08 13.46
C THR A 140 11.95 2.66 12.49
N VAL A 141 10.89 3.25 13.05
CA VAL A 141 9.97 4.14 12.34
C VAL A 141 9.72 5.41 13.15
N HIS A 142 9.69 6.54 12.46
CA HIS A 142 9.07 7.77 12.93
C HIS A 142 7.84 8.05 12.05
N ALA A 143 6.68 8.26 12.66
CA ALA A 143 5.45 8.53 11.93
C ALA A 143 4.68 9.70 12.53
N VAL A 144 4.09 10.51 11.66
CA VAL A 144 3.15 11.57 12.00
C VAL A 144 2.00 11.53 10.99
N GLY A 145 0.82 11.96 11.42
CA GLY A 145 -0.35 11.92 10.58
C GLY A 145 -1.58 12.39 11.33
N GLY A 146 -2.72 12.19 10.70
CA GLY A 146 -4.01 12.47 11.30
C GLY A 146 -5.06 12.81 10.25
N ARG A 147 -6.10 13.50 10.72
CA ARG A 147 -7.21 13.96 9.90
C ARG A 147 -7.08 15.44 9.61
N HIS A 148 -6.56 15.76 8.42
CA HIS A 148 -6.23 17.11 7.99
C HIS A 148 -7.36 17.77 7.20
N ILE A 149 -8.13 16.99 6.43
CA ILE A 149 -9.14 17.53 5.50
C ILE A 149 -10.52 16.91 5.68
N PHE A 150 -10.61 15.67 6.16
CA PHE A 150 -11.88 15.01 6.41
C PHE A 150 -12.54 15.53 7.69
N PRO A 151 -13.88 15.50 7.81
CA PRO A 151 -14.58 15.88 9.03
C PRO A 151 -14.51 14.76 10.08
N ALA A 152 -15.01 14.99 11.29
CA ALA A 152 -14.97 14.01 12.38
C ALA A 152 -15.98 12.85 12.19
N ASP A 153 -15.93 12.20 11.03
CA ASP A 153 -16.78 11.07 10.62
C ASP A 153 -16.02 9.73 10.59
N ARG A 154 -14.75 9.75 11.02
CA ARG A 154 -13.79 8.66 11.04
C ARG A 154 -12.75 8.87 12.15
N ASP A 155 -12.12 7.79 12.60
CA ASP A 155 -10.85 7.82 13.34
C ASP A 155 -9.65 7.60 12.41
N ALA A 156 -9.84 6.85 11.32
CA ALA A 156 -8.80 6.62 10.32
C ALA A 156 -8.22 7.92 9.77
N GLU A 157 -6.89 7.97 9.70
CA GLU A 157 -6.16 9.13 9.20
C GLU A 157 -6.43 9.36 7.72
N ASP A 158 -6.36 10.62 7.30
CA ASP A 158 -6.40 10.98 5.89
C ASP A 158 -5.04 11.40 5.31
N HIS A 159 -4.06 11.64 6.19
CA HIS A 159 -2.67 11.89 5.85
C HIS A 159 -1.76 11.13 6.83
N VAL A 160 -0.79 10.42 6.28
CA VAL A 160 0.24 9.69 7.03
C VAL A 160 1.60 9.96 6.40
N TYR A 161 2.60 10.22 7.23
CA TYR A 161 3.99 10.45 6.84
C TYR A 161 4.90 9.61 7.73
N CYS A 162 5.72 8.76 7.11
CA CYS A 162 6.57 7.82 7.83
C CYS A 162 8.01 7.91 7.34
N THR A 163 8.96 7.73 8.24
CA THR A 163 10.38 7.56 7.93
C THR A 163 10.91 6.32 8.64
N TYR A 164 11.34 5.34 7.87
CA TYR A 164 11.92 4.09 8.34
C TYR A 164 13.43 4.11 8.16
N GLU A 165 14.13 3.49 9.09
CA GLU A 165 15.54 3.16 8.95
C GLU A 165 15.67 1.66 8.70
N PHE A 166 16.37 1.26 7.65
CA PHE A 166 16.72 -0.14 7.36
C PHE A 166 18.24 -0.34 7.48
N PRO A 167 18.71 -1.55 7.83
CA PRO A 167 20.14 -1.85 7.83
C PRO A 167 20.69 -1.79 6.40
N GLY A 168 21.78 -1.05 6.19
CA GLY A 168 22.49 -1.01 4.92
C GLY A 168 23.36 -2.26 4.71
N PRO A 169 23.43 -2.80 3.47
CA PRO A 169 24.27 -3.96 3.18
C PRO A 169 25.75 -3.57 3.11
N GLU A 170 26.63 -4.56 3.15
CA GLU A 170 28.03 -4.40 2.75
C GLU A 170 28.13 -4.21 1.23
N TYR A 171 28.95 -3.25 0.79
CA TYR A 171 29.35 -3.13 -0.62
C TYR A 171 30.84 -3.44 -0.74
N SER A 172 31.18 -4.50 -1.47
CA SER A 172 32.58 -4.90 -1.65
C SER A 172 33.44 -3.81 -2.30
N GLU A 173 34.76 -3.90 -2.16
CA GLU A 173 35.71 -2.96 -2.79
C GLU A 173 35.58 -2.90 -4.32
N LYS A 174 35.12 -4.00 -4.94
CA LYS A 174 34.92 -4.11 -6.39
C LYS A 174 33.64 -3.40 -6.86
N PHE A 175 32.73 -3.09 -5.94
CA PHE A 175 31.49 -2.41 -6.29
C PHE A 175 31.80 -0.94 -6.61
N ASP A 176 31.51 -0.52 -7.83
CA ASP A 176 31.65 0.89 -8.21
C ASP A 176 30.59 1.74 -7.52
N LEU A 177 31.01 2.47 -6.49
CA LEU A 177 30.18 3.35 -5.71
C LEU A 177 29.79 4.63 -6.47
N GLY A 178 30.48 5.01 -7.55
CA GLY A 178 30.20 6.24 -8.29
C GLY A 178 30.71 7.53 -7.64
N TYR A 179 31.43 7.44 -6.52
CA TYR A 179 32.09 8.56 -5.84
C TYR A 179 33.40 8.10 -5.19
N ARG A 180 34.26 9.04 -4.82
CA ARG A 180 35.51 8.81 -4.09
C ARG A 180 35.32 9.23 -2.63
N GLN A 181 35.89 8.47 -1.69
CA GLN A 181 36.05 8.90 -0.30
C GLN A 181 37.51 9.29 -0.06
N SER A 182 37.72 10.19 0.90
CA SER A 182 39.05 10.55 1.38
C SER A 182 39.76 9.31 1.96
N GLY A 183 41.02 9.08 1.58
CA GLY A 183 41.82 7.94 2.08
C GLY A 183 41.86 6.70 1.17
N GLY A 184 41.13 6.68 0.04
CA GLY A 184 41.09 5.53 -0.87
C GLY A 184 40.12 4.45 -0.37
N LEU A 185 39.10 4.12 -1.15
CA LEU A 185 37.97 3.32 -0.69
C LEU A 185 38.24 1.81 -0.82
N LYS A 186 37.90 1.08 0.24
CA LYS A 186 37.88 -0.39 0.36
C LYS A 186 36.45 -0.92 0.50
N GLY A 187 35.50 -0.37 -0.26
CA GLY A 187 34.08 -0.71 -0.12
C GLY A 187 33.36 -0.02 1.05
N VAL A 188 32.08 -0.34 1.23
CA VAL A 188 31.24 0.20 2.32
C VAL A 188 30.92 -0.92 3.31
N PRO A 189 31.22 -0.75 4.61
CA PRO A 189 30.85 -1.75 5.62
C PRO A 189 29.33 -1.90 5.73
N SER A 190 28.87 -3.03 6.24
CA SER A 190 27.45 -3.22 6.56
C SER A 190 27.03 -2.41 7.80
N TYR A 191 25.73 -2.33 8.05
CA TYR A 191 25.17 -1.76 9.28
C TYR A 191 25.76 -2.38 10.56
N GLU A 192 26.00 -3.69 10.57
CA GLU A 192 26.54 -4.42 11.72
C GLU A 192 27.95 -3.98 12.08
N GLN A 193 28.73 -3.54 11.09
CA GLN A 193 30.09 -3.05 11.25
C GLN A 193 30.13 -1.53 11.50
N ASP A 194 29.21 -0.77 10.90
CA ASP A 194 29.08 0.67 11.08
C ASP A 194 27.60 1.08 11.13
N PRO A 195 27.07 1.43 12.32
CA PRO A 195 25.66 1.80 12.50
C PRO A 195 25.20 3.03 11.71
N ASN A 196 26.11 3.81 11.11
CA ASN A 196 25.76 4.91 10.21
C ASN A 196 25.34 4.43 8.82
N LYS A 197 25.56 3.14 8.50
CA LYS A 197 25.23 2.55 7.20
C LYS A 197 23.79 2.05 7.24
N LYS A 198 22.88 2.97 6.93
CA LYS A 198 21.44 2.73 6.87
C LYS A 198 20.87 3.13 5.52
N ILE A 199 19.72 2.56 5.19
CA ILE A 199 18.86 3.02 4.10
C ILE A 199 17.65 3.70 4.74
N VAL A 200 17.35 4.93 4.32
CA VAL A 200 16.16 5.63 4.81
C VAL A 200 15.03 5.45 3.80
N VAL A 201 13.90 4.91 4.23
CA VAL A 201 12.68 4.83 3.42
C VAL A 201 11.68 5.84 3.96
N THR A 202 11.28 6.82 3.16
CA THR A 202 10.20 7.74 3.53
C THR A 202 8.94 7.36 2.79
N TYR A 203 7.81 7.32 3.46
CA TYR A 203 6.51 7.02 2.89
C TYR A 203 5.52 8.15 3.20
N SER A 204 4.70 8.52 2.22
CA SER A 204 3.54 9.39 2.43
C SER A 204 2.27 8.79 1.82
N SER A 205 1.19 8.77 2.61
CA SER A 205 -0.16 8.49 2.14
C SER A 205 -1.00 9.73 2.35
N ILE A 206 -1.60 10.27 1.29
CA ILE A 206 -2.28 11.57 1.32
C ILE A 206 -3.60 11.45 0.57
N ASN A 207 -4.69 11.85 1.21
CA ASN A 207 -5.95 12.08 0.53
C ASN A 207 -6.12 13.58 0.18
N GLY A 208 -7.02 13.88 -0.74
CA GLY A 208 -7.35 15.23 -1.19
C GLY A 208 -6.77 15.55 -2.55
N ASN A 209 -5.44 15.55 -2.67
CA ASN A 209 -4.75 15.76 -3.94
C ASN A 209 -4.00 14.48 -4.37
N GLY A 210 -4.53 13.82 -5.40
CA GLY A 210 -3.95 12.59 -5.96
C GLY A 210 -2.73 12.79 -6.86
N TYR A 211 -2.13 13.99 -6.89
CA TYR A 211 -0.94 14.23 -7.70
C TYR A 211 0.20 13.25 -7.37
N GLY A 212 0.82 12.72 -8.41
CA GLY A 212 1.86 11.69 -8.33
C GLY A 212 1.34 10.26 -8.08
N GLY A 213 0.09 10.07 -7.67
CA GLY A 213 -0.46 8.73 -7.46
C GLY A 213 0.38 7.90 -6.49
N TYR A 214 0.69 6.66 -6.88
CA TYR A 214 1.51 5.71 -6.11
C TYR A 214 2.79 5.33 -6.85
N GLY A 215 3.83 4.98 -6.10
CA GLY A 215 5.13 4.57 -6.65
C GLY A 215 6.35 4.88 -5.77
N GLU A 216 7.53 4.56 -6.28
CA GLU A 216 8.81 4.66 -5.59
C GLU A 216 9.86 5.45 -6.37
N ILE A 217 10.61 6.27 -5.66
CA ILE A 217 11.85 6.91 -6.12
C ILE A 217 13.00 6.29 -5.35
N VAL A 218 13.75 5.43 -6.02
CA VAL A 218 14.89 4.68 -5.46
C VAL A 218 16.18 5.40 -5.82
N MET A 219 16.83 5.97 -4.80
CA MET A 219 18.01 6.81 -4.96
C MET A 219 19.28 6.07 -4.58
N GLY A 220 20.13 5.86 -5.57
CA GLY A 220 21.48 5.37 -5.38
C GLY A 220 22.54 6.38 -5.79
N THR A 221 23.77 6.10 -5.38
CA THR A 221 24.93 6.99 -5.61
C THR A 221 25.28 7.24 -7.08
N LYS A 222 24.78 6.40 -8.00
CA LYS A 222 25.02 6.51 -9.45
C LYS A 222 23.80 7.00 -10.23
N GLY A 223 22.64 7.10 -9.60
CA GLY A 223 21.42 7.45 -10.29
C GLY A 223 20.16 7.15 -9.49
N THR A 224 19.04 7.55 -10.06
CA THR A 224 17.71 7.45 -9.47
C THR A 224 16.81 6.66 -10.40
N LEU A 225 16.16 5.64 -9.86
CA LEU A 225 15.06 4.93 -10.51
C LEU A 225 13.75 5.53 -9.98
N VAL A 226 12.88 5.95 -10.87
CA VAL A 226 11.52 6.40 -10.56
C VAL A 226 10.56 5.38 -11.15
N LEU A 227 9.71 4.83 -10.30
CA LEU A 227 8.62 3.93 -10.63
C LEU A 227 7.32 4.68 -10.34
N GLU A 228 6.50 4.95 -11.35
CA GLU A 228 5.18 5.55 -11.17
C GLU A 228 4.09 4.60 -11.61
N LYS A 229 3.12 4.37 -10.71
CA LYS A 229 1.92 3.55 -10.93
C LYS A 229 2.22 2.17 -11.49
N GLU A 230 3.42 1.64 -11.19
CA GLU A 230 3.98 0.39 -11.72
C GLU A 230 4.11 0.32 -13.26
N GLN A 231 3.77 1.40 -13.97
CA GLN A 231 3.64 1.43 -15.44
C GLN A 231 4.71 2.26 -16.10
N GLU A 232 5.22 3.27 -15.40
CA GLU A 232 6.24 4.17 -15.91
C GLU A 232 7.54 3.97 -15.14
N VAL A 233 8.58 3.60 -15.87
CA VAL A 233 9.93 3.41 -15.32
C VAL A 233 10.84 4.45 -15.93
N MET A 234 11.42 5.30 -15.09
CA MET A 234 12.38 6.32 -15.52
C MET A 234 13.69 6.13 -14.77
N LEU A 235 14.80 6.04 -15.51
CA LEU A 235 16.13 5.98 -14.93
C LEU A 235 16.91 7.25 -15.25
N TYR A 236 17.42 7.89 -14.20
CA TYR A 236 18.23 9.10 -14.25
C TYR A 236 19.65 8.80 -13.79
N ALA A 237 20.65 9.21 -14.59
CA ALA A 237 22.05 9.08 -14.21
C ALA A 237 22.47 10.26 -13.31
N LYS A 238 23.03 9.96 -12.14
CA LYS A 238 23.44 10.96 -11.14
C LYS A 238 22.33 11.99 -10.89
N SER A 239 22.62 13.27 -11.12
CA SER A 239 21.70 14.40 -10.93
C SER A 239 21.09 14.92 -12.25
N ASP A 240 21.33 14.24 -13.37
CA ASP A 240 20.83 14.68 -14.67
C ASP A 240 19.34 14.35 -14.80
N THR A 241 18.50 15.39 -14.81
CA THR A 241 17.04 15.28 -14.97
C THR A 241 16.60 15.43 -16.43
N SER A 242 17.52 15.69 -17.36
CA SER A 242 17.24 15.98 -18.77
C SER A 242 17.30 14.75 -19.68
N ALA A 243 18.05 13.72 -19.26
CA ALA A 243 18.22 12.46 -19.97
C ALA A 243 17.58 11.30 -19.19
N ALA A 244 16.26 11.29 -19.10
CA ALA A 244 15.54 10.11 -18.61
C ALA A 244 15.63 9.00 -19.65
N ALA A 245 16.16 7.84 -19.26
CA ALA A 245 15.86 6.58 -19.95
C ALA A 245 14.43 6.16 -19.55
N GLY A 246 13.43 6.83 -20.12
CA GLY A 246 12.02 6.60 -19.83
C GLY A 246 11.44 5.48 -20.69
N VAL A 247 10.81 4.51 -20.06
CA VAL A 247 10.01 3.48 -20.73
C VAL A 247 8.55 3.70 -20.33
N LYS A 248 7.71 4.00 -21.32
CA LYS A 248 6.26 4.16 -21.14
C LYS A 248 5.52 3.02 -21.80
N ALA A 249 4.47 2.52 -21.14
CA ALA A 249 3.53 1.61 -21.77
C ALA A 249 2.79 2.35 -22.92
N ALA A 250 2.82 1.77 -24.12
CA ALA A 250 2.12 2.27 -25.31
C ALA A 250 1.32 1.12 -25.94
N GLY A 251 0.01 1.09 -25.71
CA GLY A 251 -0.88 0.07 -26.29
C GLY A 251 -0.39 -1.36 -26.00
N SER A 252 -0.04 -2.11 -27.05
CA SER A 252 0.40 -3.52 -26.99
C SER A 252 1.91 -3.72 -26.78
N GLY A 253 2.63 -2.72 -26.26
CA GLY A 253 4.08 -2.78 -26.03
C GLY A 253 4.63 -1.55 -25.31
N TYR A 254 5.94 -1.36 -25.34
CA TYR A 254 6.61 -0.19 -24.75
C TYR A 254 7.11 0.76 -25.83
N ALA A 255 6.97 2.05 -25.58
CA ALA A 255 7.63 3.09 -26.37
C ALA A 255 8.74 3.73 -25.53
N LEU A 256 9.95 3.78 -26.09
CA LEU A 256 11.00 4.68 -25.62
C LEU A 256 10.55 6.11 -25.92
N ASP A 257 10.64 7.00 -24.94
CA ASP A 257 10.46 8.43 -25.22
C ASP A 257 11.63 8.94 -26.06
N THR A 258 11.41 9.08 -27.37
CA THR A 258 12.43 9.53 -28.33
C THR A 258 12.68 11.04 -28.28
N GLN A 259 11.92 11.79 -27.49
CA GLN A 259 12.14 13.23 -27.27
C GLN A 259 13.05 13.53 -26.07
N ALA A 260 13.36 12.53 -25.23
CA ALA A 260 14.37 12.65 -24.19
C ALA A 260 15.77 12.73 -24.84
N SER A 261 16.37 13.91 -24.77
CA SER A 261 17.69 14.18 -25.35
C SER A 261 18.75 13.31 -24.67
N GLY A 262 19.14 12.19 -25.29
CA GLY A 262 20.25 11.34 -24.86
C GLY A 262 19.91 10.00 -24.17
N GLY A 263 18.64 9.68 -23.93
CA GLY A 263 18.24 8.50 -23.12
C GLY A 263 17.99 7.19 -23.87
N ALA A 264 17.85 7.22 -25.20
CA ALA A 264 17.41 6.07 -26.01
C ALA A 264 18.46 4.95 -26.18
N SER A 265 19.72 5.15 -25.79
CA SER A 265 20.82 4.21 -26.03
C SER A 265 21.28 3.44 -24.79
N SER A 266 20.74 3.71 -23.59
CA SER A 266 21.17 2.99 -22.38
C SER A 266 20.72 1.51 -22.42
N PRO A 267 21.56 0.54 -22.03
CA PRO A 267 21.19 -0.88 -21.96
C PRO A 267 19.97 -1.15 -21.08
N VAL A 268 19.75 -0.31 -20.06
CA VAL A 268 18.60 -0.42 -19.15
C VAL A 268 17.32 0.07 -19.83
N SER A 269 17.38 1.12 -20.64
CA SER A 269 16.24 1.60 -21.45
C SER A 269 15.78 0.51 -22.42
N LYS A 270 16.73 -0.20 -23.03
CA LYS A 270 16.46 -1.32 -23.94
C LYS A 270 15.87 -2.52 -23.21
N ALA A 271 16.32 -2.81 -21.99
CA ALA A 271 15.81 -3.92 -21.18
C ALA A 271 14.38 -3.65 -20.69
N ALA A 272 14.08 -2.43 -20.23
CA ALA A 272 12.74 -2.05 -19.79
C ALA A 272 11.75 -1.97 -20.97
N ALA A 273 12.17 -1.50 -22.15
CA ALA A 273 11.33 -1.50 -23.35
C ALA A 273 11.09 -2.90 -23.95
N ALA A 274 11.90 -3.89 -23.54
CA ALA A 274 11.79 -5.29 -23.96
C ALA A 274 11.01 -6.17 -22.98
N ALA A 275 10.59 -5.64 -21.83
CA ALA A 275 9.59 -6.31 -21.01
C ALA A 275 8.30 -6.47 -21.84
N GLY A 276 7.45 -7.46 -21.59
CA GLY A 276 6.10 -7.54 -22.17
C GLY A 276 5.14 -6.59 -21.44
N PRO A 277 3.93 -6.30 -21.95
CA PRO A 277 3.03 -5.30 -21.37
C PRO A 277 2.91 -5.46 -19.85
N VAL A 278 2.99 -4.36 -19.10
CA VAL A 278 2.82 -4.38 -17.63
C VAL A 278 1.40 -4.86 -17.31
N SER A 279 1.29 -6.10 -16.86
CA SER A 279 0.06 -6.61 -16.26
C SER A 279 -0.14 -5.99 -14.89
N ARG A 280 -1.40 -5.90 -14.43
CA ARG A 280 -1.72 -5.54 -13.04
C ARG A 280 -1.33 -6.64 -12.03
N GLY A 281 -0.63 -7.68 -12.47
CA GLY A 281 -0.09 -8.75 -11.63
C GLY A 281 -1.09 -9.83 -11.22
N TYR A 282 -2.40 -9.54 -11.18
CA TYR A 282 -3.41 -10.50 -10.72
C TYR A 282 -3.42 -11.82 -11.52
N THR A 283 -3.27 -11.75 -12.84
CA THR A 283 -3.23 -12.95 -13.68
C THR A 283 -2.01 -13.80 -13.32
N GLU A 284 -0.84 -13.19 -13.28
CA GLU A 284 0.43 -13.84 -12.95
C GLU A 284 0.43 -14.40 -11.53
N GLU A 285 -0.16 -13.68 -10.57
CA GLU A 285 -0.28 -14.12 -9.19
C GLU A 285 -1.19 -15.34 -9.05
N ILE A 286 -2.35 -15.35 -9.71
CA ILE A 286 -3.28 -16.48 -9.70
C ILE A 286 -2.68 -17.68 -10.44
N GLU A 287 -2.03 -17.46 -11.58
CA GLU A 287 -1.33 -18.52 -12.33
C GLU A 287 -0.21 -19.14 -11.51
N HIS A 288 0.59 -18.31 -10.83
CA HIS A 288 1.66 -18.77 -9.95
C HIS A 288 1.11 -19.51 -8.74
N TRP A 289 0.05 -19.00 -8.11
CA TRP A 289 -0.62 -19.69 -7.00
C TRP A 289 -1.15 -21.07 -7.41
N ALA A 290 -1.83 -21.16 -8.57
CA ALA A 290 -2.28 -22.42 -9.13
C ALA A 290 -1.11 -23.36 -9.48
N TYR A 291 0.01 -22.82 -9.96
CA TYR A 291 1.24 -23.58 -10.21
C TYR A 291 1.83 -24.15 -8.92
N CYS A 292 1.93 -23.35 -7.85
CA CYS A 292 2.40 -23.78 -6.53
C CYS A 292 1.54 -24.93 -5.98
N ILE A 293 0.22 -24.86 -6.12
CA ILE A 293 -0.69 -25.94 -5.69
C ILE A 293 -0.42 -27.22 -6.48
N ARG A 294 -0.29 -27.12 -7.81
CA ARG A 294 -0.08 -28.30 -8.68
C ARG A 294 1.30 -28.92 -8.52
N ASN A 295 2.32 -28.11 -8.22
CA ASN A 295 3.71 -28.51 -8.13
C ASN A 295 4.23 -28.32 -6.70
N ASN A 296 3.47 -28.78 -5.72
CA ASN A 296 3.73 -28.52 -4.31
C ASN A 296 5.14 -28.99 -3.89
N SER A 297 5.99 -28.02 -3.58
CA SER A 297 7.33 -28.23 -3.02
C SER A 297 7.68 -27.04 -2.13
N LYS A 298 8.76 -27.15 -1.33
CA LYS A 298 9.22 -26.04 -0.48
C LYS A 298 9.67 -24.83 -1.29
N GLU A 299 10.19 -25.08 -2.49
CA GLU A 299 10.70 -24.09 -3.42
C GLU A 299 9.57 -23.42 -4.22
N ASN A 300 8.48 -24.14 -4.47
CA ASN A 300 7.31 -23.68 -5.22
C ASN A 300 6.25 -23.07 -4.30
N ARG A 301 6.58 -21.92 -3.70
CA ARG A 301 5.68 -21.15 -2.84
C ARG A 301 5.30 -19.80 -3.45
N PRO A 302 4.15 -19.21 -3.07
CA PRO A 302 3.79 -17.85 -3.44
C PRO A 302 4.92 -16.86 -3.12
N ARG A 303 5.01 -15.78 -3.90
CA ARG A 303 6.04 -14.74 -3.69
C ARG A 303 5.90 -14.08 -2.33
N CYS A 304 4.65 -13.80 -1.93
CA CYS A 304 4.30 -13.42 -0.57
C CYS A 304 3.85 -14.67 0.20
N TYR A 305 4.80 -15.33 0.85
CA TYR A 305 4.55 -16.49 1.73
C TYR A 305 4.34 -16.02 3.18
N PRO A 306 3.85 -16.86 4.12
CA PRO A 306 3.36 -16.41 5.42
C PRO A 306 4.29 -15.48 6.20
N GLU A 307 5.59 -15.79 6.25
CA GLU A 307 6.57 -14.97 6.97
C GLU A 307 6.78 -13.58 6.33
N VAL A 308 6.68 -13.48 5.00
CA VAL A 308 6.73 -12.18 4.30
C VAL A 308 5.47 -11.37 4.57
N ALA A 309 4.30 -12.01 4.43
CA ALA A 309 3.01 -11.36 4.68
C ALA A 309 2.90 -10.87 6.13
N MET A 310 3.36 -11.67 7.09
CA MET A 310 3.38 -11.31 8.50
C MET A 310 4.31 -10.13 8.74
N ALA A 311 5.51 -10.12 8.15
CA ALA A 311 6.43 -8.99 8.28
C ALA A 311 5.85 -7.69 7.72
N ASP A 312 5.14 -7.73 6.58
CA ASP A 312 4.45 -6.54 6.04
C ASP A 312 3.34 -6.03 6.96
N ALA A 313 2.54 -6.94 7.52
CA ALA A 313 1.53 -6.59 8.51
C ALA A 313 2.16 -5.96 9.77
N ILE A 314 3.26 -6.53 10.28
CA ILE A 314 3.97 -5.98 11.45
C ILE A 314 4.50 -4.58 11.15
N ILE A 315 5.09 -4.34 9.99
CA ILE A 315 5.60 -3.02 9.60
C ILE A 315 4.45 -2.01 9.57
N ALA A 316 3.34 -2.34 8.91
CA ALA A 316 2.17 -1.47 8.83
C ALA A 316 1.56 -1.18 10.21
N LEU A 317 1.29 -2.21 11.02
CA LEU A 317 0.65 -2.06 12.32
C LEU A 317 1.55 -1.40 13.37
N THR A 318 2.86 -1.67 13.35
CA THR A 318 3.83 -0.95 14.19
C THR A 318 3.86 0.54 13.86
N THR A 319 3.63 0.90 12.60
CA THR A 319 3.55 2.29 12.18
C THR A 319 2.29 2.96 12.74
N ASN A 320 1.17 2.24 12.82
CA ASN A 320 -0.01 2.73 13.55
C ASN A 320 0.28 2.95 15.04
N VAL A 321 1.09 2.10 15.68
CA VAL A 321 1.55 2.34 17.06
C VAL A 321 2.36 3.65 17.14
N ALA A 322 3.22 3.92 16.17
CA ALA A 322 3.97 5.18 16.09
C ALA A 322 3.04 6.39 15.89
N LEU A 323 2.07 6.30 14.97
CA LEU A 323 1.05 7.34 14.73
C LEU A 323 0.23 7.64 15.98
N LYS A 324 -0.23 6.61 16.68
CA LYS A 324 -0.96 6.75 17.94
C LYS A 324 -0.12 7.47 19.00
N LYS A 325 1.15 7.09 19.16
CA LYS A 325 2.09 7.80 20.07
C LYS A 325 2.26 9.28 19.68
N ALA A 326 2.29 9.61 18.39
CA ALA A 326 2.36 11.00 17.94
C ALA A 326 1.07 11.77 18.27
N ALA A 327 -0.09 11.15 18.04
CA ALA A 327 -1.40 11.74 18.34
C ALA A 327 -1.59 12.01 19.84
N GLU A 328 -0.99 11.18 20.71
CA GLU A 328 -0.95 11.36 22.17
C GLU A 328 0.06 12.43 22.63
N GLY A 329 0.73 13.13 21.71
CA GLY A 329 1.72 14.18 22.00
C GLY A 329 3.14 13.66 22.25
N GLY A 330 3.38 12.37 22.01
CA GLY A 330 4.69 11.74 22.08
C GLY A 330 5.53 11.91 20.80
N PRO A 331 6.69 11.24 20.71
CA PRO A 331 7.67 11.45 19.64
C PRO A 331 7.30 10.81 18.29
N GLY A 332 6.20 10.06 18.20
CA GLY A 332 5.84 9.32 17.00
C GLY A 332 6.85 8.24 16.61
N TYR A 333 7.56 7.65 17.58
CA TYR A 333 8.71 6.78 17.36
C TYR A 333 8.49 5.36 17.89
N VAL A 334 8.90 4.37 17.10
CA VAL A 334 9.00 2.97 17.53
C VAL A 334 10.31 2.35 17.01
N LYS A 335 10.99 1.60 17.88
CA LYS A 335 12.08 0.70 17.50
C LYS A 335 11.50 -0.70 17.30
N PHE A 336 11.80 -1.31 16.16
CA PHE A 336 11.36 -2.67 15.85
C PHE A 336 12.12 -3.72 16.67
N GLN A 337 11.46 -4.83 16.97
CA GLN A 337 12.06 -6.00 17.60
C GLN A 337 12.00 -7.19 16.65
N GLU A 338 13.10 -7.95 16.55
CA GLU A 338 13.15 -9.14 15.71
C GLU A 338 12.16 -10.22 16.16
N SER A 339 11.83 -10.28 17.45
CA SER A 339 10.85 -11.23 17.99
C SER A 339 9.45 -11.01 17.44
N TRP A 340 9.10 -9.80 17.00
CA TRP A 340 7.81 -9.55 16.34
C TRP A 340 7.71 -10.27 15.00
N PHE A 341 8.84 -10.45 14.30
CA PHE A 341 8.90 -11.09 12.98
C PHE A 341 9.07 -12.62 13.03
N ASP A 342 9.17 -13.22 14.22
CA ASP A 342 9.21 -14.67 14.39
C ASP A 342 7.80 -15.23 14.52
N VAL A 343 7.40 -16.12 13.60
CA VAL A 343 6.07 -16.73 13.57
C VAL A 343 5.77 -17.58 14.81
N ASN A 344 6.80 -17.95 15.58
CA ASN A 344 6.66 -18.73 16.81
C ASN A 344 6.69 -17.87 18.07
N SER A 345 6.75 -16.55 17.93
CA SER A 345 6.76 -15.58 19.02
C SER A 345 5.40 -14.93 19.16
N ASP A 346 4.93 -14.79 20.39
CA ASP A 346 3.69 -14.09 20.73
C ASP A 346 3.92 -12.59 21.01
N ASP A 347 5.15 -12.09 20.86
CA ASP A 347 5.47 -10.68 21.08
C ASP A 347 4.80 -9.79 20.02
N THR A 348 4.11 -8.73 20.46
CA THR A 348 3.40 -7.79 19.57
C THR A 348 3.90 -6.36 19.71
N PRO A 349 3.83 -5.53 18.65
CA PRO A 349 4.29 -4.14 18.69
C PRO A 349 3.37 -3.21 19.49
N ASP A 350 2.11 -3.58 19.67
CA ASP A 350 1.07 -2.80 20.36
C ASP A 350 0.77 -3.31 21.78
N GLY A 351 1.41 -4.40 22.20
CA GLY A 351 1.21 -5.04 23.50
C GLY A 351 -0.05 -5.90 23.59
N SER A 352 -0.71 -6.19 22.46
CA SER A 352 -1.82 -7.15 22.40
C SER A 352 -1.36 -8.58 22.72
N SER A 353 -2.26 -9.39 23.28
CA SER A 353 -1.98 -10.78 23.66
C SER A 353 -2.55 -11.74 22.62
N VAL A 354 -1.66 -12.43 21.90
CA VAL A 354 -2.05 -13.48 20.93
C VAL A 354 -2.88 -14.57 21.60
N ALA A 355 -2.52 -14.96 22.83
CA ALA A 355 -3.24 -15.98 23.58
C ALA A 355 -4.68 -15.56 23.93
N GLU A 356 -4.88 -14.31 24.36
CA GLU A 356 -6.22 -13.77 24.66
C GLU A 356 -7.08 -13.68 23.40
N GLU A 357 -6.50 -13.21 22.29
CA GLU A 357 -7.21 -13.11 21.02
C GLU A 357 -7.60 -14.49 20.47
N MET A 358 -6.70 -15.47 20.55
CA MET A 358 -6.99 -16.84 20.18
C MET A 358 -8.07 -17.46 21.07
N GLN A 359 -8.13 -17.11 22.35
CA GLN A 359 -9.20 -17.54 23.24
C GLN A 359 -10.53 -16.89 22.85
N ARG A 360 -10.53 -15.57 22.58
CA ARG A 360 -11.70 -14.83 22.11
C ARG A 360 -12.27 -15.44 20.83
N LEU A 361 -11.42 -15.81 19.87
CA LEU A 361 -11.84 -16.45 18.62
C LEU A 361 -12.48 -17.83 18.83
N LYS A 362 -11.99 -18.62 19.79
CA LYS A 362 -12.58 -19.93 20.14
C LYS A 362 -13.94 -19.78 20.83
N GLU A 363 -14.10 -18.73 21.63
CA GLU A 363 -15.33 -18.41 22.35
C GLU A 363 -16.35 -17.66 21.49
N PHE A 364 -15.92 -17.06 20.38
CA PHE A 364 -16.78 -16.28 19.52
C PHE A 364 -17.87 -17.16 18.90
N GLN A 365 -19.11 -16.84 19.25
CA GLN A 365 -20.30 -17.43 18.66
C GLN A 365 -21.11 -16.33 18.02
N ILE A 366 -21.54 -16.55 16.77
CA ILE A 366 -22.50 -15.67 16.11
C ILE A 366 -23.81 -15.82 16.87
N PRO A 367 -24.31 -14.79 17.58
CA PRO A 367 -25.56 -14.88 18.32
C PRO A 367 -26.68 -15.30 17.36
N THR A 368 -27.53 -16.25 17.75
CA THR A 368 -28.63 -16.78 16.92
C THR A 368 -29.75 -15.80 16.70
#